data_AF-A0A8H8DPQ3-F1
#
_entry.id   AF-A0A8H8DPQ3-F1
#
_cell.length_a   1.000
_cell.length_b   1.000
_cell.length_c   1.000
_cell.angle_alpha   90.00
_cell.angle_beta   90.00
_cell.angle_gamma   90.00
#
_symmetry.space_group_name_H-M   'P 1'
#
loop_
_entity.id
_entity.type
_entity.pdbx_description
1 polymer ?
#
loop_
_entity_poly.entity_id
_entity_poly.type
_entity_poly.pdbx_seq_one_letter_code
_entity_poly.pdbx_strand_id
1 'polypeptide(L)'
;MASYSSKLDALFSDLKSKNEETRNKAANSLREYGNDTQTMVLASKALGRLAVPGGTLTSEFVDFEVKRAIEWLQGDRYENRRLAAVLVLRELALNSPTLIYSYISQIFDLIWVALRDSKVMIRNSAADTLSACLEIIYQRESQLCIQWYVKILEEAQFGLKTNNSDCVHGSLLAYKELLLKSGTFMREKYTDVSEIVLSYKDHKEGLIKRTVISLIPTLATYNSDMFVTSYLHKCMLHLLGQLRKNRDRTCPFIAIGRVAIAVGSSIEPYLDSILESIKEGLTTKGRSRETQEAPIFQCISMLATAVGSSLTKYLHELLDMMFCIVIVIL
;
A
#
# COMPACT_ATOMS: atom_id res chain seq x y z
N MET A 1 -10.15 39.50 37.58
CA MET A 1 -9.28 38.52 36.89
C MET A 1 -9.72 37.06 37.08
N ALA A 2 -10.32 36.66 38.21
CA ALA A 2 -10.79 35.28 38.44
C ALA A 2 -11.96 34.81 37.53
N SER A 3 -12.82 35.71 37.04
CA SER A 3 -14.00 35.36 36.22
C SER A 3 -13.71 35.10 34.74
N TYR A 4 -12.55 35.53 34.23
CA TYR A 4 -12.13 35.28 32.85
C TYR A 4 -11.40 33.92 32.73
N SER A 5 -10.64 33.53 33.76
CA SER A 5 -10.03 32.19 33.85
C SER A 5 -11.12 31.11 33.84
N SER A 6 -12.15 31.23 34.68
CA SER A 6 -13.19 30.21 34.78
C SER A 6 -14.04 30.07 33.51
N LYS A 7 -14.22 31.14 32.74
CA LYS A 7 -14.91 31.09 31.42
C LYS A 7 -14.03 30.49 30.33
N LEU A 8 -12.73 30.74 30.35
CA LEU A 8 -11.76 30.08 29.46
C LEU A 8 -11.64 28.59 29.81
N ASP A 9 -11.55 28.24 31.09
CA ASP A 9 -11.53 26.86 31.56
C ASP A 9 -12.83 26.12 31.22
N ALA A 10 -13.99 26.79 31.29
CA ALA A 10 -15.26 26.25 30.83
C ALA A 10 -15.30 26.05 29.31
N LEU A 11 -14.79 26.99 28.51
CA LEU A 11 -14.68 26.88 27.04
C LEU A 11 -13.72 25.75 26.62
N PHE A 12 -12.59 25.60 27.32
CA PHE A 12 -11.64 24.50 27.11
C PHE A 12 -12.22 23.16 27.57
N SER A 13 -13.00 23.14 28.65
CA SER A 13 -13.75 21.97 29.13
C SER A 13 -14.84 21.57 28.13
N ASP A 14 -15.53 22.52 27.51
CA ASP A 14 -16.58 22.27 26.51
C ASP A 14 -16.01 21.82 25.16
N LEU A 15 -14.83 22.32 24.79
CA LEU A 15 -14.06 21.80 23.65
C LEU A 15 -13.50 20.40 23.94
N LYS A 16 -13.10 20.12 25.19
CA LYS A 16 -12.69 18.79 25.64
C LYS A 16 -13.86 17.81 25.69
N SER A 17 -15.04 18.22 26.17
CA SER A 17 -16.25 17.39 26.27
C SER A 17 -16.77 17.05 24.88
N LYS A 18 -16.76 18.01 23.94
CA LYS A 18 -17.05 17.73 22.52
C LYS A 18 -16.02 16.79 21.90
N ASN A 19 -14.73 16.92 22.20
CA ASN A 19 -13.72 15.96 21.76
C ASN A 19 -13.90 14.59 22.42
N GLU A 20 -14.32 14.49 23.68
CA GLU A 20 -14.56 13.23 24.39
C GLU A 20 -15.83 12.53 23.91
N GLU A 21 -16.92 13.26 23.71
CA GLU A 21 -18.16 12.75 23.13
C GLU A 21 -17.95 12.33 21.67
N THR A 22 -17.14 13.05 20.90
CA THR A 22 -16.78 12.67 19.52
C THR A 22 -15.83 11.48 19.50
N ARG A 23 -14.87 11.39 20.44
CA ARG A 23 -14.00 10.22 20.64
C ARG A 23 -14.83 8.99 21.02
N ASN A 24 -15.75 9.14 21.96
CA ASN A 24 -16.65 8.07 22.41
C ASN A 24 -17.62 7.68 21.31
N LYS A 25 -18.15 8.61 20.52
CA LYS A 25 -18.98 8.31 19.33
C LYS A 25 -18.17 7.58 18.27
N ALA A 26 -16.94 7.99 17.96
CA ALA A 26 -16.09 7.30 17.00
C ALA A 26 -15.70 5.87 17.48
N ALA A 27 -15.33 5.75 18.76
CA ALA A 27 -15.03 4.47 19.39
C ALA A 27 -16.25 3.54 19.49
N ASN A 28 -17.43 4.10 19.81
CA ASN A 28 -18.70 3.37 19.82
C ASN A 28 -19.12 3.01 18.39
N SER A 29 -18.85 3.84 17.39
CA SER A 29 -19.14 3.50 16.00
C SER A 29 -18.29 2.33 15.51
N LEU A 30 -17.02 2.25 15.92
CA LEU A 30 -16.16 1.08 15.67
C LEU A 30 -16.66 -0.17 16.41
N ARG A 31 -17.38 0.00 17.53
CA ARG A 31 -17.93 -1.08 18.36
C ARG A 31 -19.29 -1.58 17.86
N GLU A 32 -20.17 -0.68 17.41
CA GLU A 32 -21.57 -0.95 17.03
C GLU A 32 -21.74 -1.23 15.54
N TYR A 33 -20.95 -0.58 14.67
CA TYR A 33 -21.06 -0.71 13.21
C TYR A 33 -19.96 -1.58 12.59
N GLY A 34 -19.41 -2.52 13.36
CA GLY A 34 -18.36 -3.43 12.90
C GLY A 34 -18.74 -4.29 11.69
N ASN A 35 -19.99 -4.23 11.19
CA ASN A 35 -20.43 -4.93 9.98
C ASN A 35 -20.21 -4.12 8.69
N ASP A 36 -20.12 -2.79 8.75
CA ASP A 36 -19.86 -1.96 7.57
C ASP A 36 -18.41 -1.46 7.52
N THR A 37 -17.64 -2.06 6.63
CA THR A 37 -16.23 -1.72 6.38
C THR A 37 -16.01 -0.26 5.99
N GLN A 38 -16.95 0.39 5.30
CA GLN A 38 -16.80 1.80 4.90
C GLN A 38 -16.91 2.73 6.10
N THR A 39 -17.93 2.51 6.94
CA THR A 39 -18.09 3.24 8.21
C THR A 39 -16.86 3.06 9.11
N MET A 40 -16.29 1.86 9.18
CA MET A 40 -15.06 1.61 9.96
C MET A 40 -13.87 2.45 9.46
N VAL A 41 -13.66 2.54 8.15
CA VAL A 41 -12.57 3.35 7.57
C VAL A 41 -12.76 4.84 7.84
N LEU A 42 -14.00 5.34 7.79
CA LEU A 42 -14.28 6.74 8.11
C LEU A 42 -14.11 7.02 9.61
N ALA A 43 -14.56 6.11 10.46
CA ALA A 43 -14.42 6.21 11.90
C ALA A 43 -12.95 6.18 12.33
N SER A 44 -12.12 5.30 11.76
CA SER A 44 -10.69 5.25 12.08
C SER A 44 -9.97 6.55 11.69
N LYS A 45 -10.30 7.13 10.53
CA LYS A 45 -9.76 8.42 10.09
C LYS A 45 -10.16 9.57 11.02
N ALA A 46 -11.42 9.59 11.46
CA ALA A 46 -11.88 10.57 12.44
C ALA A 46 -11.12 10.41 13.77
N LEU A 47 -10.89 9.17 14.20
CA LEU A 47 -10.12 8.84 15.39
C LEU A 47 -8.66 9.33 15.29
N GLY A 48 -8.01 9.11 14.14
CA GLY A 48 -6.67 9.63 13.86
C GLY A 48 -6.58 11.16 13.95
N ARG A 49 -7.56 11.88 13.41
CA ARG A 49 -7.61 13.35 13.52
C ARG A 49 -7.75 13.85 14.96
N LEU A 50 -8.46 13.09 15.81
CA LEU A 50 -8.59 13.39 17.24
C LEU A 50 -7.30 13.08 18.03
N ALA A 51 -6.41 12.26 17.45
CA ALA A 51 -5.13 11.90 18.04
C ALA A 51 -4.00 12.91 17.71
N VAL A 52 -4.25 13.90 16.86
CA VAL A 52 -3.23 14.92 16.53
C VAL A 52 -2.76 15.63 17.82
N PRO A 53 -1.44 15.73 18.06
CA PRO A 53 -0.89 16.40 19.22
C PRO A 53 -1.38 17.85 19.33
N GLY A 54 -1.84 18.25 20.52
CA GLY A 54 -2.34 19.61 20.75
C GLY A 54 -3.25 19.76 21.97
N GLY A 55 -3.74 18.66 22.55
CA GLY A 55 -4.52 18.66 23.79
C GLY A 55 -3.82 17.91 24.93
N THR A 56 -4.17 18.23 26.17
CA THR A 56 -3.62 17.55 27.37
C THR A 56 -3.99 16.07 27.48
N LEU A 57 -5.08 15.65 26.81
CA LEU A 57 -5.62 14.29 26.88
C LEU A 57 -5.18 13.39 25.71
N THR A 58 -4.40 13.92 24.77
CA THR A 58 -4.03 13.19 23.56
C THR A 58 -3.16 11.96 23.87
N SER A 59 -2.24 12.07 24.84
CA SER A 59 -1.38 10.94 25.25
C SER A 59 -2.17 9.78 25.84
N GLU A 60 -3.07 10.06 26.80
CA GLU A 60 -3.93 9.05 27.43
C GLU A 60 -4.87 8.39 26.42
N PHE A 61 -5.42 9.19 25.50
CA PHE A 61 -6.26 8.69 24.43
C PHE A 61 -5.51 7.74 23.50
N VAL A 62 -4.33 8.13 23.02
CA VAL A 62 -3.52 7.27 22.14
C VAL A 62 -3.08 6.02 22.87
N ASP A 63 -2.64 6.11 24.13
CA ASP A 63 -2.27 4.94 24.94
C ASP A 63 -3.44 3.95 25.09
N PHE A 64 -4.63 4.44 25.41
CA PHE A 64 -5.84 3.62 25.53
C PHE A 64 -6.20 2.94 24.19
N GLU A 65 -6.19 3.68 23.09
CA GLU A 65 -6.57 3.19 21.78
C GLU A 65 -5.56 2.16 21.21
N VAL A 66 -4.26 2.37 21.44
CA VAL A 66 -3.21 1.43 21.03
C VAL A 66 -3.34 0.12 21.82
N LYS A 67 -3.47 0.19 23.15
CA LYS A 67 -3.64 -1.01 23.99
C LYS A 67 -4.87 -1.81 23.57
N ARG A 68 -5.99 -1.13 23.34
CA ARG A 68 -7.22 -1.76 22.84
C ARG A 68 -7.04 -2.42 21.48
N ALA A 69 -6.36 -1.75 20.54
CA ALA A 69 -6.11 -2.31 19.22
C ALA A 69 -5.20 -3.56 19.30
N ILE A 70 -4.18 -3.54 20.17
CA ILE A 70 -3.31 -4.69 20.44
C ILE A 70 -4.11 -5.87 21.00
N GLU A 71 -4.99 -5.64 21.98
CA GLU A 71 -5.88 -6.69 22.51
C GLU A 71 -6.80 -7.28 21.43
N TRP A 72 -7.32 -6.45 20.52
CA TRP A 72 -8.14 -6.91 19.40
C TRP A 72 -7.37 -7.73 18.37
N LEU A 73 -6.07 -7.47 18.17
CA LEU A 73 -5.22 -8.29 17.31
C LEU A 73 -4.93 -9.66 17.92
N GLN A 74 -4.77 -9.75 19.24
CA GLN A 74 -4.53 -11.01 19.95
C GLN A 74 -5.79 -11.88 20.08
N GLY A 75 -6.98 -11.29 19.96
CA GLY A 75 -8.25 -11.99 20.08
C GLY A 75 -8.59 -12.84 18.86
N ASP A 76 -8.81 -14.15 19.07
CA ASP A 76 -9.07 -15.11 17.98
C ASP A 76 -10.41 -14.92 17.23
N ARG A 77 -11.41 -14.28 17.86
CA ARG A 77 -12.81 -14.55 17.48
C ARG A 77 -13.47 -13.60 16.47
N TYR A 78 -12.89 -12.45 16.14
CA TYR A 78 -13.61 -11.45 15.33
C TYR A 78 -12.73 -10.75 14.28
N GLU A 79 -12.92 -11.13 13.00
CA GLU A 79 -12.27 -10.50 11.83
C GLU A 79 -12.45 -8.97 11.80
N ASN A 80 -13.67 -8.50 12.12
CA ASN A 80 -13.98 -7.06 12.15
C ASN A 80 -13.18 -6.32 13.22
N ARG A 81 -12.85 -6.97 14.34
CA ARG A 81 -11.98 -6.36 15.37
C ARG A 81 -10.54 -6.27 14.88
N ARG A 82 -10.04 -7.29 14.19
CA ARG A 82 -8.70 -7.25 13.58
C ARG A 82 -8.60 -6.15 12.53
N LEU A 83 -9.62 -5.99 11.67
CA LEU A 83 -9.69 -4.89 10.71
C LEU A 83 -9.73 -3.53 11.41
N ALA A 84 -10.58 -3.36 12.43
CA ALA A 84 -10.66 -2.12 13.20
C ALA A 84 -9.32 -1.77 13.83
N ALA A 85 -8.66 -2.76 14.45
CA ALA A 85 -7.37 -2.59 15.10
C ALA A 85 -6.30 -2.09 14.15
N VAL A 86 -6.13 -2.73 12.98
CA VAL A 86 -5.10 -2.30 12.01
C VAL A 86 -5.37 -0.89 11.47
N LEU A 87 -6.65 -0.56 11.21
CA LEU A 87 -7.04 0.77 10.74
C LEU A 87 -6.77 1.84 11.80
N VAL A 88 -7.11 1.58 13.06
CA VAL A 88 -6.82 2.51 14.17
C VAL A 88 -5.31 2.68 14.34
N LEU A 89 -4.55 1.59 14.42
CA LEU A 89 -3.08 1.66 14.56
C LEU A 89 -2.44 2.46 13.42
N ARG A 90 -2.90 2.28 12.18
CA ARG A 90 -2.42 3.05 11.02
C ARG A 90 -2.70 4.53 11.20
N GLU A 91 -3.94 4.90 11.53
CA GLU A 91 -4.33 6.31 11.64
C GLU A 91 -3.61 6.99 12.82
N LEU A 92 -3.39 6.28 13.93
CA LEU A 92 -2.59 6.79 15.03
C LEU A 92 -1.10 6.93 14.66
N ALA A 93 -0.54 5.98 13.89
CA ALA A 93 0.84 6.07 13.42
C ALA A 93 1.06 7.30 12.52
N LEU A 94 0.08 7.63 11.67
CA LEU A 94 0.15 8.79 10.78
C LEU A 94 -0.04 10.13 11.51
N ASN A 95 -0.92 10.19 12.51
CA ASN A 95 -1.29 11.45 13.16
C ASN A 95 -0.50 11.73 14.46
N SER A 96 0.05 10.69 15.10
CA SER A 96 0.70 10.76 16.41
C SER A 96 2.02 9.97 16.48
N PRO A 97 2.96 10.15 15.53
CA PRO A 97 4.12 9.27 15.37
C PRO A 97 5.03 9.19 16.61
N THR A 98 5.14 10.28 17.37
CA THR A 98 5.93 10.32 18.62
C THR A 98 5.35 9.44 19.72
N LEU A 99 4.02 9.39 19.84
CA LEU A 99 3.36 8.57 20.86
C LEU A 99 3.34 7.10 20.43
N ILE A 100 3.21 6.82 19.14
CA ILE A 100 3.22 5.45 18.61
C ILE A 100 4.61 4.80 18.69
N TYR A 101 5.68 5.58 18.64
CA TYR A 101 7.05 5.06 18.65
C TYR A 101 7.32 4.10 19.83
N SER A 102 6.79 4.37 21.02
CA SER A 102 6.96 3.50 22.20
C SER A 102 6.30 2.12 22.07
N TYR A 103 5.35 1.96 21.15
CA TYR A 103 4.61 0.71 20.92
C TYR A 103 5.07 -0.06 19.68
N ILE A 104 5.99 0.50 18.89
CA ILE A 104 6.44 -0.08 17.60
C ILE A 104 6.85 -1.55 17.74
N SER A 105 7.61 -1.89 18.78
CA SER A 105 8.04 -3.28 19.00
C SER A 105 6.84 -4.22 19.16
N GLN A 106 5.84 -3.84 19.97
CA GLN A 106 4.64 -4.65 20.19
C GLN A 106 3.76 -4.72 18.93
N ILE A 107 3.67 -3.62 18.18
CA ILE A 107 2.94 -3.59 16.91
C ILE A 107 3.59 -4.55 15.91
N PHE A 108 4.92 -4.57 15.80
CA PHE A 108 5.64 -5.48 14.91
C PHE A 108 5.52 -6.95 15.29
N ASP A 109 5.38 -7.25 16.59
CA ASP A 109 5.12 -8.62 17.04
C ASP A 109 3.73 -9.10 16.61
N LEU A 110 2.72 -8.22 16.66
CA LEU A 110 1.32 -8.60 16.48
C LEU A 110 0.77 -8.38 15.07
N ILE A 111 1.41 -7.53 14.26
CA ILE A 111 0.91 -7.20 12.91
C ILE A 111 0.85 -8.43 12.00
N TRP A 112 1.67 -9.45 12.28
CA TRP A 112 1.67 -10.71 11.55
C TRP A 112 0.36 -11.49 11.66
N VAL A 113 -0.40 -11.32 12.75
CA VAL A 113 -1.74 -11.91 12.88
C VAL A 113 -2.66 -11.38 11.79
N ALA A 114 -2.60 -10.09 11.49
CA ALA A 114 -3.41 -9.45 10.46
C ALA A 114 -2.83 -9.63 9.04
N LEU A 115 -1.50 -9.64 8.88
CA LEU A 115 -0.85 -9.91 7.59
C LEU A 115 -1.08 -11.33 7.09
N ARG A 116 -1.33 -12.29 8.00
CA ARG A 116 -1.60 -13.70 7.69
C ARG A 116 -3.09 -14.05 7.76
N ASP A 117 -3.97 -13.06 7.87
CA ASP A 117 -5.42 -13.26 7.93
C ASP A 117 -5.99 -13.79 6.60
N SER A 118 -7.03 -14.63 6.69
CA SER A 118 -7.74 -15.14 5.51
C SER A 118 -8.30 -14.03 4.60
N LYS A 119 -8.76 -12.91 5.17
CA LYS A 119 -9.33 -11.79 4.42
C LYS A 119 -8.26 -10.91 3.82
N VAL A 120 -8.27 -10.81 2.49
CA VAL A 120 -7.33 -9.96 1.72
C VAL A 120 -7.36 -8.50 2.16
N MET A 121 -8.55 -7.97 2.50
CA MET A 121 -8.71 -6.59 2.97
C MET A 121 -7.91 -6.33 4.26
N ILE A 122 -7.99 -7.24 5.23
CA ILE A 122 -7.25 -7.15 6.49
C ILE A 122 -5.74 -7.18 6.22
N ARG A 123 -5.28 -8.09 5.34
CA ARG A 123 -3.87 -8.18 4.95
C ARG A 123 -3.34 -6.89 4.33
N ASN A 124 -4.10 -6.29 3.39
CA ASN A 124 -3.71 -5.03 2.77
C ASN A 124 -3.71 -3.87 3.79
N SER A 125 -4.72 -3.79 4.65
CA SER A 125 -4.75 -2.77 5.71
C SER A 125 -3.61 -2.94 6.71
N ALA A 126 -3.23 -4.17 7.05
CA ALA A 126 -2.08 -4.47 7.90
C ALA A 126 -0.76 -4.07 7.24
N ALA A 127 -0.62 -4.25 5.93
CA ALA A 127 0.53 -3.75 5.17
C ALA A 127 0.59 -2.22 5.17
N ASP A 128 -0.54 -1.52 5.02
CA ASP A 128 -0.58 -0.05 5.16
C ASP A 128 -0.14 0.39 6.58
N THR A 129 -0.58 -0.32 7.62
CA THR A 129 -0.16 -0.07 9.02
C THR A 129 1.35 -0.29 9.19
N LEU A 130 1.88 -1.39 8.64
CA LEU A 130 3.31 -1.69 8.65
C LEU A 130 4.10 -0.58 7.95
N SER A 131 3.64 -0.11 6.80
CA SER A 131 4.22 1.00 6.05
C SER A 131 4.32 2.28 6.90
N ALA A 132 3.23 2.66 7.57
CA ALA A 132 3.20 3.83 8.44
C ALA A 132 4.17 3.69 9.63
N CYS A 133 4.25 2.50 10.23
CA CYS A 133 5.17 2.23 11.33
C CYS A 133 6.64 2.26 10.87
N LEU A 134 6.95 1.71 9.69
CA LEU A 134 8.31 1.76 9.12
C LEU A 134 8.74 3.20 8.81
N GLU A 135 7.82 4.05 8.34
CA GLU A 135 8.10 5.48 8.11
C GLU A 135 8.51 6.21 9.40
N ILE A 136 7.86 5.91 10.54
CA ILE A 136 8.23 6.50 11.85
C ILE A 136 9.69 6.14 12.21
N ILE A 137 10.07 4.89 11.94
CA ILE A 137 11.39 4.35 12.27
C ILE A 137 12.45 4.93 11.33
N TYR A 138 12.14 5.02 10.05
CA TYR A 138 13.02 5.60 9.04
C TYR A 138 13.46 7.02 9.42
N GLN A 139 12.56 7.82 9.99
CA GLN A 139 12.87 9.20 10.42
C GLN A 139 13.72 9.30 11.70
N ARG A 140 13.94 8.20 12.43
CA ARG A 140 14.53 8.20 13.79
C ARG A 140 15.91 7.55 13.88
N GLU A 141 16.56 7.29 12.75
CA GLU A 141 17.91 6.70 12.57
C GLU A 141 18.58 6.22 13.89
N SER A 142 18.33 4.97 14.25
CA SER A 142 18.86 4.33 15.47
C SER A 142 19.27 2.89 15.19
N GLN A 143 20.23 2.35 15.94
CA GLN A 143 20.66 0.94 15.82
C GLN A 143 19.49 -0.05 16.03
N LEU A 144 18.49 0.31 16.84
CA LEU A 144 17.26 -0.47 17.03
C LEU A 144 16.44 -0.60 15.73
N CYS A 145 16.51 0.39 14.84
CA CYS A 145 15.80 0.38 13.56
C CYS A 145 16.22 -0.81 12.69
N ILE A 146 17.53 -1.08 12.65
CA ILE A 146 18.08 -2.19 11.87
C ILE A 146 17.57 -3.53 12.41
N GLN A 147 17.51 -3.69 13.74
CA GLN A 147 16.99 -4.92 14.36
C GLN A 147 15.53 -5.17 13.99
N TRP A 148 14.71 -4.11 13.95
CA TRP A 148 13.32 -4.25 13.51
C TRP A 148 13.19 -4.61 12.03
N TYR A 149 14.00 -4.00 11.14
CA TYR A 149 13.99 -4.38 9.72
C TYR A 149 14.40 -5.84 9.51
N VAL A 150 15.45 -6.29 10.20
CA VAL A 150 15.90 -7.69 10.16
C VAL A 150 14.78 -8.62 10.63
N LYS A 151 14.16 -8.33 11.77
CA LYS A 151 13.06 -9.13 12.32
C LYS A 151 11.88 -9.26 11.35
N ILE A 152 11.48 -8.16 10.70
CA ILE A 152 10.39 -8.18 9.72
C ILE A 152 10.78 -8.99 8.50
N LEU A 153 12.03 -8.86 8.03
CA LEU A 153 12.54 -9.62 6.89
C LEU A 153 12.56 -11.13 7.19
N GLU A 154 13.02 -11.53 8.37
CA GLU A 154 13.05 -12.94 8.80
C GLU A 154 11.64 -13.55 8.89
N GLU A 155 10.69 -12.82 9.47
CA GLU A 155 9.28 -13.25 9.54
C GLU A 155 8.62 -13.35 8.17
N ALA A 156 8.96 -12.45 7.23
CA ALA A 156 8.52 -12.53 5.84
C ALA A 156 9.11 -13.76 5.15
N GLN A 157 10.41 -14.02 5.32
CA GLN A 157 11.08 -15.21 4.79
C GLN A 157 10.47 -16.51 5.32
N PHE A 158 10.14 -16.54 6.61
CA PHE A 158 9.46 -17.67 7.23
C PHE A 158 8.08 -17.90 6.63
N GLY A 159 7.28 -16.83 6.47
CA GLY A 159 5.94 -16.92 5.89
C GLY A 159 5.92 -17.43 4.46
N LEU A 160 6.96 -17.13 3.66
CA LEU A 160 7.12 -17.67 2.29
C LEU A 160 7.39 -19.17 2.25
N LYS A 161 8.03 -19.75 3.28
CA LYS A 161 8.29 -21.20 3.36
C LYS A 161 7.04 -22.01 3.75
N THR A 162 5.96 -21.33 4.11
CA THR A 162 4.71 -21.97 4.53
C THR A 162 3.88 -22.34 3.29
N ASN A 163 3.20 -23.49 3.30
CA ASN A 163 2.28 -23.90 2.22
C ASN A 163 0.94 -23.14 2.21
N ASN A 164 0.79 -22.11 3.06
CA ASN A 164 -0.41 -21.31 3.18
C ASN A 164 -0.31 -20.07 2.29
N SER A 165 -1.21 -19.97 1.31
CA SER A 165 -1.25 -18.85 0.37
C SER A 165 -1.54 -17.51 1.05
N ASP A 166 -2.21 -17.52 2.20
CA ASP A 166 -2.46 -16.31 2.98
C ASP A 166 -1.18 -15.75 3.60
N CYS A 167 -0.36 -16.64 4.18
CA CYS A 167 0.95 -16.32 4.71
C CYS A 167 1.91 -15.84 3.61
N VAL A 168 1.91 -16.52 2.45
CA VAL A 168 2.76 -16.13 1.30
C VAL A 168 2.40 -14.73 0.84
N HIS A 169 1.11 -14.44 0.64
CA HIS A 169 0.65 -13.11 0.22
C HIS A 169 1.01 -12.03 1.25
N GLY A 170 0.76 -12.26 2.54
CA GLY A 170 1.13 -11.33 3.61
C GLY A 170 2.63 -11.04 3.65
N SER A 171 3.45 -12.05 3.41
CA SER A 171 4.91 -11.92 3.36
C SER A 171 5.36 -11.08 2.17
N LEU A 172 4.77 -11.30 0.98
CA LEU A 172 5.05 -10.48 -0.20
C LEU A 172 4.65 -9.01 0.01
N LEU A 173 3.55 -8.73 0.72
CA LEU A 173 3.20 -7.37 1.12
C LEU A 173 4.25 -6.77 2.07
N ALA A 174 4.74 -7.52 3.06
CA ALA A 174 5.79 -7.05 3.95
C ALA A 174 7.10 -6.73 3.20
N TYR A 175 7.49 -7.57 2.22
CA TYR A 175 8.62 -7.28 1.33
C TYR A 175 8.45 -5.96 0.58
N LYS A 176 7.25 -5.71 0.06
CA LYS A 176 6.93 -4.45 -0.61
C LYS A 176 7.16 -3.26 0.30
N GLU A 177 6.64 -3.32 1.53
CA GLU A 177 6.78 -2.20 2.47
C GLU A 177 8.22 -2.01 2.94
N LEU A 178 8.99 -3.09 3.13
CA LEU A 178 10.43 -2.99 3.40
C LEU A 178 11.17 -2.30 2.26
N LEU A 179 10.92 -2.69 1.00
CA LEU A 179 11.53 -2.03 -0.16
C LEU A 179 11.17 -0.54 -0.23
N LEU A 180 9.94 -0.16 0.13
CA LEU A 180 9.50 1.23 0.06
C LEU A 180 10.00 2.10 1.22
N LYS A 181 10.15 1.54 2.42
CA LYS A 181 10.25 2.31 3.67
C LYS A 181 11.53 2.10 4.47
N SER A 182 12.41 1.16 4.09
CA SER A 182 13.63 0.88 4.87
C SER A 182 14.90 1.56 4.35
N GLY A 183 14.77 2.49 3.39
CA GLY A 183 15.91 3.25 2.87
C GLY A 183 16.95 2.35 2.22
N THR A 184 18.20 2.38 2.71
CA THR A 184 19.32 1.61 2.14
C THR A 184 19.42 0.18 2.68
N PHE A 185 18.62 -0.20 3.69
CA PHE A 185 18.69 -1.50 4.36
C PHE A 185 18.60 -2.68 3.37
N MET A 186 17.71 -2.57 2.38
CA MET A 186 17.46 -3.62 1.39
C MET A 186 18.52 -3.67 0.28
N ARG A 187 19.52 -2.78 0.25
CA ARG A 187 20.48 -2.69 -0.86
C ARG A 187 21.30 -3.97 -1.02
N GLU A 188 21.85 -4.48 0.08
CA GLU A 188 22.65 -5.71 0.09
C GLU A 188 21.81 -6.97 -0.16
N LYS A 189 20.51 -6.91 0.14
CA LYS A 189 19.56 -8.02 0.01
C LYS A 189 18.79 -7.96 -1.32
N TYR A 190 19.05 -6.95 -2.15
CA TYR A 190 18.20 -6.63 -3.30
C TYR A 190 18.13 -7.78 -4.31
N THR A 191 19.27 -8.42 -4.61
CA THR A 191 19.35 -9.54 -5.56
C THR A 191 18.55 -10.74 -5.09
N ASP A 192 18.75 -11.12 -3.82
CA ASP A 192 18.08 -12.27 -3.21
C ASP A 192 16.58 -12.05 -3.13
N VAL A 193 16.17 -10.85 -2.70
CA VAL A 193 14.76 -10.47 -2.61
C VAL A 193 14.11 -10.41 -3.99
N SER A 194 14.82 -9.90 -5.00
CA SER A 194 14.31 -9.86 -6.38
C SER A 194 14.09 -11.28 -6.93
N GLU A 195 15.04 -12.19 -6.72
CA GLU A 195 14.87 -13.59 -7.15
C GLU A 195 13.75 -14.30 -6.40
N ILE A 196 13.65 -14.10 -5.08
CA ILE A 196 12.56 -14.64 -4.27
C ILE A 196 11.20 -14.12 -4.77
N VAL A 197 11.03 -12.80 -4.93
CA VAL A 197 9.75 -12.24 -5.40
C VAL A 197 9.39 -12.78 -6.79
N LEU A 198 10.37 -12.84 -7.70
CA LEU A 198 10.15 -13.30 -9.07
C LEU A 198 9.93 -14.81 -9.17
N SER A 199 10.30 -15.61 -8.17
CA SER A 199 9.97 -17.04 -8.14
C SER A 199 8.47 -17.31 -7.96
N TYR A 200 7.71 -16.34 -7.43
CA TYR A 200 6.26 -16.44 -7.25
C TYR A 200 5.44 -15.92 -8.43
N LYS A 201 6.08 -15.43 -9.52
CA LYS A 201 5.38 -14.82 -10.66
C LYS A 201 4.40 -15.76 -11.37
N ASP A 202 4.65 -17.06 -11.32
CA ASP A 202 3.83 -18.12 -11.95
C ASP A 202 3.08 -18.97 -10.91
N HIS A 203 2.85 -18.44 -9.71
CA HIS A 203 2.15 -19.14 -8.65
C HIS A 203 0.72 -19.55 -9.04
N LYS A 204 0.18 -20.62 -8.44
CA LYS A 204 -1.18 -21.12 -8.73
C LYS A 204 -2.25 -20.06 -8.43
N GLU A 205 -2.15 -19.41 -7.27
CA GLU A 205 -3.10 -18.39 -6.81
C GLU A 205 -2.99 -17.08 -7.59
N GLY A 206 -4.13 -16.61 -8.13
CA GLY A 206 -4.22 -15.35 -8.87
C GLY A 206 -3.82 -14.13 -8.06
N LEU A 207 -4.17 -14.10 -6.77
CA LEU A 207 -3.83 -13.00 -5.87
C LEU A 207 -2.32 -12.83 -5.72
N ILE A 208 -1.57 -13.92 -5.50
CA ILE A 208 -0.11 -13.90 -5.37
C ILE A 208 0.54 -13.39 -6.65
N LYS A 209 0.08 -13.87 -7.83
CA LYS A 209 0.55 -13.38 -9.13
C LYS A 209 0.34 -11.87 -9.27
N ARG A 210 -0.85 -11.37 -8.91
CA ARG A 210 -1.17 -9.93 -8.92
C ARG A 210 -0.27 -9.13 -7.98
N THR A 211 0.06 -9.67 -6.81
CA THR A 211 0.99 -9.02 -5.87
C THR A 211 2.40 -8.96 -6.43
N VAL A 212 2.90 -10.02 -7.08
CA VAL A 212 4.20 -10.00 -7.78
C VAL A 212 4.21 -8.96 -8.90
N ILE A 213 3.15 -8.88 -9.72
CA ILE A 213 3.01 -7.83 -10.74
C ILE A 213 3.11 -6.43 -10.12
N SER A 214 2.49 -6.23 -8.95
CA SER A 214 2.54 -4.94 -8.24
C SER A 214 3.90 -4.64 -7.59
N LEU A 215 4.71 -5.66 -7.31
CA LEU A 215 6.06 -5.56 -6.72
C LEU A 215 7.14 -5.29 -7.76
N ILE A 216 6.97 -5.73 -9.01
CA ILE A 216 7.95 -5.50 -10.09
C ILE A 216 8.34 -4.03 -10.22
N PRO A 217 7.40 -3.06 -10.27
CA PRO A 217 7.77 -1.64 -10.33
C PRO A 217 8.47 -1.17 -9.06
N THR A 218 8.11 -1.71 -7.88
CA THR A 218 8.80 -1.38 -6.62
C THR A 218 10.26 -1.82 -6.66
N LEU A 219 10.56 -3.00 -7.21
CA LEU A 219 11.95 -3.44 -7.43
C LEU A 219 12.69 -2.52 -8.39
N ALA A 220 12.03 -2.07 -9.47
CA ALA A 220 12.62 -1.16 -10.45
C ALA A 220 12.91 0.23 -9.84
N THR A 221 11.99 0.78 -9.06
CA THR A 221 12.18 2.09 -8.40
C THR A 221 13.24 2.03 -7.30
N TYR A 222 13.38 0.91 -6.59
CA TYR A 222 14.33 0.78 -5.49
C TYR A 222 15.80 0.78 -5.97
N ASN A 223 16.09 0.08 -7.07
CA ASN A 223 17.43 0.04 -7.67
C ASN A 223 17.31 -0.13 -9.19
N SER A 224 17.18 0.99 -9.90
CA SER A 224 16.99 1.02 -11.36
C SER A 224 18.15 0.38 -12.12
N ASP A 225 19.39 0.63 -11.70
CA ASP A 225 20.58 0.19 -12.42
C ASP A 225 20.73 -1.34 -12.40
N MET A 226 20.57 -1.94 -11.21
CA MET A 226 20.56 -3.40 -11.08
C MET A 226 19.33 -4.02 -11.75
N PHE A 227 18.17 -3.35 -11.68
CA PHE A 227 16.97 -3.81 -12.35
C PHE A 227 17.13 -3.87 -13.87
N VAL A 228 17.66 -2.81 -14.49
CA VAL A 228 17.88 -2.73 -15.93
C VAL A 228 18.83 -3.82 -16.42
N THR A 229 19.95 -4.00 -15.71
CA THR A 229 20.99 -4.95 -16.11
C THR A 229 20.59 -6.41 -15.93
N SER A 230 19.85 -6.74 -14.87
CA SER A 230 19.65 -8.14 -14.45
C SER A 230 18.21 -8.65 -14.57
N TYR A 231 17.21 -7.77 -14.46
CA TYR A 231 15.81 -8.18 -14.25
C TYR A 231 14.83 -7.64 -15.29
N LEU A 232 15.12 -6.50 -15.93
CA LEU A 232 14.18 -5.79 -16.80
C LEU A 232 13.61 -6.68 -17.90
N HIS A 233 14.47 -7.42 -18.62
CA HIS A 233 14.03 -8.29 -19.70
C HIS A 233 13.05 -9.38 -19.21
N LYS A 234 13.43 -10.11 -18.15
CA LYS A 234 12.60 -11.16 -17.52
C LYS A 234 11.25 -10.61 -17.05
N CYS A 235 11.25 -9.43 -16.42
CA CYS A 235 10.06 -8.76 -15.92
C CYS A 235 9.14 -8.28 -17.05
N MET A 236 9.69 -7.64 -18.08
CA MET A 236 8.91 -7.13 -19.22
C MET A 236 8.26 -8.25 -20.02
N LEU A 237 8.99 -9.35 -20.28
CA LEU A 237 8.41 -10.54 -20.93
C LEU A 237 7.25 -11.12 -20.11
N HIS A 238 7.40 -11.18 -18.78
CA HIS A 238 6.32 -11.62 -17.91
C HIS A 238 5.11 -10.68 -18.00
N LEU A 239 5.29 -9.37 -17.81
CA LEU A 239 4.21 -8.38 -17.84
C LEU A 239 3.46 -8.36 -19.20
N LEU A 240 4.19 -8.35 -20.32
CA LEU A 240 3.61 -8.45 -21.67
C LEU A 240 2.90 -9.79 -21.89
N GLY A 241 3.42 -10.88 -21.31
CA GLY A 241 2.74 -12.18 -21.28
C GLY A 241 1.43 -12.14 -20.51
N GLN A 242 1.36 -11.41 -19.39
CA GLN A 242 0.13 -11.26 -18.60
C GLN A 242 -0.93 -10.44 -19.33
N LEU A 243 -0.55 -9.44 -20.15
CA LEU A 243 -1.49 -8.69 -21.00
C LEU A 243 -2.19 -9.60 -22.03
N ARG A 244 -1.45 -10.54 -22.63
CA ARG A 244 -2.00 -11.47 -23.63
C ARG A 244 -2.88 -12.56 -23.01
N LYS A 245 -2.53 -13.07 -21.82
CA LYS A 245 -3.19 -14.23 -21.20
C LYS A 245 -4.41 -13.90 -20.34
N ASN A 246 -4.43 -12.74 -19.69
CA ASN A 246 -5.46 -12.45 -18.69
C ASN A 246 -6.59 -11.59 -19.23
N ARG A 247 -7.81 -11.87 -18.73
CA ARG A 247 -8.97 -11.01 -18.92
C ARG A 247 -8.83 -9.68 -18.16
N ASP A 248 -8.20 -9.69 -16.99
CA ASP A 248 -7.89 -8.48 -16.23
C ASP A 248 -6.49 -7.96 -16.60
N ARG A 249 -6.46 -6.91 -17.42
CA ARG A 249 -5.24 -6.24 -17.90
C ARG A 249 -4.86 -5.02 -17.05
N THR A 250 -5.65 -4.70 -16.02
CA THR A 250 -5.51 -3.48 -15.20
C THR A 250 -4.15 -3.41 -14.52
N CYS A 251 -3.78 -4.46 -13.76
CA CYS A 251 -2.53 -4.47 -13.01
C CYS A 251 -1.28 -4.51 -13.91
N PRO A 252 -1.21 -5.34 -14.97
CA PRO A 252 -0.08 -5.32 -15.90
C PRO A 252 0.14 -3.95 -16.57
N PHE A 253 -0.91 -3.26 -17.03
CA PHE A 253 -0.75 -1.92 -17.65
C PHE A 253 -0.16 -0.90 -16.67
N ILE A 254 -0.70 -0.85 -15.45
CA ILE A 254 -0.19 0.05 -14.40
C ILE A 254 1.26 -0.32 -14.05
N ALA A 255 1.59 -1.61 -13.95
CA ALA A 255 2.94 -2.05 -13.65
C ALA A 255 3.93 -1.66 -14.75
N ILE A 256 3.59 -1.88 -16.03
CA ILE A 256 4.43 -1.50 -17.17
C ILE A 256 4.71 0.02 -17.16
N GLY A 257 3.67 0.84 -16.97
CA GLY A 257 3.86 2.29 -16.92
C GLY A 257 4.78 2.73 -15.77
N ARG A 258 4.63 2.13 -14.58
CA ARG A 258 5.52 2.43 -13.44
C ARG A 258 6.95 1.94 -13.66
N VAL A 259 7.14 0.80 -14.31
CA VAL A 259 8.48 0.33 -14.72
C VAL A 259 9.09 1.33 -15.71
N ALA A 260 8.32 1.82 -16.68
CA ALA A 260 8.81 2.81 -17.64
C ALA A 260 9.33 4.08 -16.94
N ILE A 261 8.58 4.61 -15.96
CA ILE A 261 9.02 5.75 -15.14
C ILE A 261 10.34 5.44 -14.41
N ALA A 262 10.48 4.24 -13.86
CA ALA A 262 11.66 3.86 -13.08
C ALA A 262 12.92 3.66 -13.93
N VAL A 263 12.79 3.16 -15.17
CA VAL A 263 13.94 2.77 -16.02
C VAL A 263 14.25 3.74 -17.15
N GLY A 264 13.37 4.71 -17.42
CA GLY A 264 13.55 5.71 -18.47
C GLY A 264 13.70 5.10 -19.87
N SER A 265 14.71 5.55 -20.62
CA SER A 265 15.00 5.10 -21.99
C SER A 265 15.28 3.60 -22.13
N SER A 266 15.61 2.90 -21.04
CA SER A 266 15.82 1.44 -21.06
C SER A 266 14.56 0.66 -21.43
N ILE A 267 13.37 1.30 -21.39
CA ILE A 267 12.10 0.67 -21.79
C ILE A 267 11.90 0.64 -23.31
N GLU A 268 12.65 1.43 -24.08
CA GLU A 268 12.47 1.59 -25.54
C GLU A 268 12.42 0.28 -26.34
N PRO A 269 13.24 -0.76 -26.05
CA PRO A 269 13.18 -2.02 -26.79
C PRO A 269 11.84 -2.77 -26.67
N TYR A 270 11.00 -2.41 -25.70
CA TYR A 270 9.70 -3.04 -25.46
C TYR A 270 8.54 -2.17 -25.96
N LEU A 271 8.81 -0.94 -26.42
CA LEU A 271 7.79 0.07 -26.70
C LEU A 271 6.79 -0.42 -27.76
N ASP A 272 7.26 -1.01 -28.86
CA ASP A 272 6.37 -1.51 -29.92
C ASP A 272 5.37 -2.55 -29.40
N SER A 273 5.83 -3.53 -28.60
CA SER A 273 4.95 -4.55 -28.01
C SER A 273 3.97 -3.98 -26.98
N ILE A 274 4.39 -2.96 -26.22
CA ILE A 274 3.52 -2.26 -25.27
C ILE A 274 2.43 -1.52 -26.05
N LEU A 275 2.81 -0.80 -27.11
CA LEU A 275 1.89 -0.03 -27.95
C LEU A 275 0.90 -0.93 -28.70
N GLU A 276 1.34 -2.07 -29.21
CA GLU A 276 0.45 -3.08 -29.80
C GLU A 276 -0.60 -3.56 -28.79
N SER A 277 -0.18 -3.83 -27.54
CA SER A 277 -1.10 -4.23 -26.47
C SER A 277 -2.08 -3.12 -26.10
N ILE A 278 -1.64 -1.86 -26.13
CA ILE A 278 -2.49 -0.68 -25.91
C ILE A 278 -3.53 -0.57 -27.04
N LYS A 279 -3.12 -0.69 -28.30
CA LYS A 279 -4.01 -0.68 -29.47
C LYS A 279 -5.10 -1.75 -29.37
N GLU A 280 -4.72 -2.98 -29.01
CA GLU A 280 -5.66 -4.07 -28.79
C GLU A 280 -6.65 -3.76 -27.66
N GLY A 281 -6.17 -3.18 -26.56
CA GLY A 281 -7.01 -2.75 -25.44
C GLY A 281 -8.03 -1.67 -25.81
N LEU A 282 -7.62 -0.66 -26.59
CA LEU A 282 -8.48 0.46 -27.02
C LEU A 282 -9.50 0.04 -28.10
N THR A 283 -9.17 -0.95 -28.93
CA THR A 283 -10.07 -1.47 -29.98
C THR A 283 -11.08 -2.50 -29.47
N THR A 284 -10.88 -3.02 -28.26
CA THR A 284 -11.83 -3.93 -27.60
C THR A 284 -13.18 -3.23 -27.38
N LYS A 285 -14.31 -3.90 -27.66
CA LYS A 285 -15.66 -3.31 -27.55
C LYS A 285 -16.41 -3.78 -26.30
N GLY A 286 -17.38 -2.98 -25.83
CA GLY A 286 -18.31 -3.33 -24.75
C GLY A 286 -17.75 -3.13 -23.33
N ARG A 287 -18.35 -3.78 -22.33
CA ARG A 287 -18.01 -3.61 -20.89
C ARG A 287 -16.55 -3.88 -20.53
N SER A 288 -15.85 -4.71 -21.32
CA SER A 288 -14.41 -4.96 -21.13
C SER A 288 -13.57 -3.71 -21.41
N ARG A 289 -14.04 -2.81 -22.28
CA ARG A 289 -13.37 -1.56 -22.62
C ARG A 289 -13.45 -0.55 -21.48
N GLU A 290 -14.65 -0.32 -20.94
CA GLU A 290 -14.90 0.61 -19.83
C GLU A 290 -14.02 0.34 -18.60
N THR A 291 -13.71 -0.93 -18.33
CA THR A 291 -12.86 -1.31 -17.18
C THR A 291 -11.36 -1.11 -17.46
N GLN A 292 -10.93 -1.18 -18.73
CA GLN A 292 -9.51 -1.17 -19.12
C GLN A 292 -9.03 0.19 -19.61
N GLU A 293 -9.93 1.09 -19.99
CA GLU A 293 -9.60 2.44 -20.49
C GLU A 293 -8.72 3.22 -19.49
N ALA A 294 -9.15 3.35 -18.23
CA ALA A 294 -8.39 4.12 -17.24
C ALA A 294 -6.96 3.61 -17.01
N PRO A 295 -6.71 2.29 -16.81
CA PRO A 295 -5.35 1.74 -16.74
C PRO A 295 -4.51 1.97 -18.00
N ILE A 296 -5.11 1.88 -19.18
CA ILE A 296 -4.42 2.11 -20.45
C ILE A 296 -3.99 3.57 -20.56
N PHE A 297 -4.88 4.52 -20.29
CA PHE A 297 -4.55 5.95 -20.30
C PHE A 297 -3.47 6.28 -19.26
N GLN A 298 -3.54 5.67 -18.08
CA GLN A 298 -2.49 5.85 -17.07
C GLN A 298 -1.15 5.30 -17.56
N CYS A 299 -1.14 4.15 -18.24
CA CYS A 299 0.06 3.58 -18.85
C CYS A 299 0.65 4.52 -19.92
N ILE A 300 -0.18 5.03 -20.84
CA ILE A 300 0.23 6.00 -21.88
C ILE A 300 0.83 7.24 -21.24
N SER A 301 0.17 7.80 -20.22
CA SER A 301 0.65 8.99 -19.50
C SER A 301 2.04 8.74 -18.90
N MET A 302 2.24 7.60 -18.23
CA MET A 302 3.54 7.25 -17.64
C MET A 302 4.62 7.01 -18.70
N LEU A 303 4.28 6.38 -19.83
CA LEU A 303 5.19 6.19 -20.96
C LEU A 303 5.60 7.52 -21.59
N ALA A 304 4.65 8.44 -21.77
CA ALA A 304 4.93 9.78 -22.29
C ALA A 304 5.88 10.56 -21.38
N THR A 305 5.72 10.44 -20.05
CA THR A 305 6.65 11.04 -19.09
C THR A 305 8.04 10.40 -19.13
N ALA A 306 8.12 9.08 -19.32
CA ALA A 306 9.40 8.36 -19.31
C ALA A 306 10.21 8.50 -20.61
N VAL A 307 9.55 8.40 -21.77
CA VAL A 307 10.18 8.29 -23.10
C VAL A 307 9.48 9.13 -24.17
N GLY A 308 9.04 10.34 -23.81
CA GLY A 308 8.26 11.22 -24.69
C GLY A 308 8.89 11.47 -26.07
N SER A 309 10.21 11.65 -26.16
CA SER A 309 10.91 11.83 -27.45
C SER A 309 10.71 10.64 -28.39
N SER A 310 10.84 9.43 -27.86
CA SER A 310 10.72 8.17 -28.61
C SER A 310 9.26 7.83 -28.91
N LEU A 311 8.32 8.31 -28.08
CA LEU A 311 6.88 8.16 -28.27
C LEU A 311 6.31 9.09 -29.36
N THR A 312 6.98 10.20 -29.69
CA THR A 312 6.52 11.20 -30.69
C THR A 312 6.14 10.57 -32.04
N LYS A 313 6.86 9.52 -32.45
CA LYS A 313 6.61 8.79 -33.72
C LYS A 313 5.26 8.07 -33.75
N TYR A 314 4.71 7.73 -32.58
CA TYR A 314 3.46 6.98 -32.42
C TYR A 314 2.32 7.87 -31.92
N LEU A 315 2.62 9.14 -31.60
CA LEU A 315 1.72 10.05 -30.91
C LEU A 315 0.50 10.41 -31.77
N HIS A 316 0.67 10.59 -33.08
CA HIS A 316 -0.45 10.85 -33.99
C HIS A 316 -1.48 9.71 -33.97
N GLU A 317 -1.02 8.47 -34.15
CA GLU A 317 -1.90 7.31 -34.17
C GLU A 317 -2.58 7.07 -32.81
N LEU A 318 -1.83 7.25 -31.72
CA LEU A 318 -2.38 7.15 -30.36
C LEU A 318 -3.45 8.20 -30.11
N LEU A 319 -3.17 9.47 -30.44
CA LEU A 319 -4.12 10.55 -30.26
C LEU A 319 -5.40 10.30 -31.06
N ASP A 320 -5.31 9.86 -32.31
CA ASP A 320 -6.48 9.56 -33.12
C ASP A 320 -7.37 8.49 -32.47
N MET A 321 -6.77 7.41 -31.94
CA MET A 321 -7.51 6.39 -31.20
C MET A 321 -8.12 6.92 -29.89
N MET A 322 -7.38 7.76 -29.15
CA MET A 322 -7.87 8.37 -27.92
C MET A 322 -9.03 9.34 -28.17
N PHE A 323 -8.98 10.14 -29.25
CA PHE A 323 -10.04 11.08 -29.61
C PHE A 323 -11.28 10.38 -30.18
N CYS A 324 -11.11 9.30 -30.95
CA CYS A 324 -12.23 8.45 -31.37
C CYS A 324 -13.00 7.86 -30.19
N ILE A 325 -12.34 7.63 -29.05
CA ILE A 325 -12.98 7.15 -27.82
C ILE A 325 -13.83 8.23 -27.17
N VAL A 326 -13.29 9.46 -27.07
CA VAL A 326 -13.99 10.60 -26.45
C VAL A 326 -15.22 11.03 -27.25
N ILE A 327 -15.16 10.98 -28.59
CA ILE A 327 -16.27 11.35 -29.48
C ILE A 327 -17.43 10.34 -29.42
N VAL A 328 -17.17 9.07 -29.08
CA VAL A 328 -18.23 8.05 -28.97
C VAL A 328 -18.97 8.11 -27.63
N ILE A 329 -18.47 8.88 -26.66
CA ILE A 329 -19.06 9.04 -25.31
C ILE A 329 -19.91 10.31 -25.19
N LEU A 330 -19.78 11.25 -26.14
CA LEU A 330 -20.59 12.48 -26.27
C LEU A 330 -21.81 12.26 -27.18
#